data_AF-A0A838H4Q7-F1
#
_entry.id   AF-A0A838H4Q7-F1
#
_cell.length_a   1.000
_cell.length_b   1.000
_cell.length_c   1.000
_cell.angle_alpha   90.00
_cell.angle_beta   90.00
_cell.angle_gamma   90.00
#
_symmetry.space_group_name_H-M   'P 1'
#
loop_
_entity.id
_entity.type
_entity.pdbx_description
1 polymer ?
#
loop_
_entity_poly.entity_id
_entity_poly.type
_entity_poly.pdbx_seq_one_letter_code
_entity_poly.pdbx_strand_id
1 'polypeptide(L)'
;DASEGMEPGRCPGKAHRWENLGCGGRRVLVSRKWTGKTLADHQADRATVVREALAAAGIDMHDADRYSATRQDDHGAPRFVWAPIDPGREDPATYRHAILLAVEQRRRWRTEYEAAKARLGGLSATGPPGDGGEAA
;
A
#
# COMPACT_ATOMS: atom_id res chain seq x y z
N ASP A 1 -9.26 -27.91 9.66
CA ASP A 1 -8.26 -28.99 9.75
C ASP A 1 -8.47 -29.98 8.63
N ALA A 2 -7.46 -30.79 8.31
CA ALA A 2 -7.57 -31.79 7.25
C ALA A 2 -8.53 -32.90 7.68
N SER A 3 -9.44 -33.29 6.80
CA SER A 3 -10.41 -34.37 7.02
C SER A 3 -10.09 -35.57 6.11
N GLU A 4 -10.66 -36.72 6.45
CA GLU A 4 -10.53 -37.95 5.66
C GLU A 4 -10.91 -37.71 4.19
N GLY A 5 -10.08 -38.19 3.26
CA GLY A 5 -10.22 -37.96 1.81
C GLY A 5 -9.57 -36.68 1.26
N MET A 6 -8.93 -35.84 2.08
CA MET A 6 -8.16 -34.69 1.58
C MET A 6 -6.74 -35.10 1.15
N GLU A 7 -6.45 -34.94 -0.15
CA GLU A 7 -5.09 -35.09 -0.69
C GLU A 7 -4.31 -33.76 -0.63
N PRO A 8 -3.04 -33.77 -0.16
CA PRO A 8 -2.16 -32.61 -0.25
C PRO A 8 -2.10 -32.05 -1.68
N GLY A 9 -2.31 -30.75 -1.83
CA GLY A 9 -2.31 -30.07 -3.14
C GLY A 9 -3.63 -30.15 -3.93
N ARG A 10 -4.66 -30.86 -3.44
CA ARG A 10 -6.00 -30.92 -4.08
C ARG A 10 -7.10 -30.16 -3.34
N CYS A 11 -6.73 -29.30 -2.40
CA CYS A 11 -7.74 -28.52 -1.68
C CYS A 11 -8.47 -27.55 -2.65
N PRO A 12 -9.81 -27.48 -2.60
CA PRO A 12 -10.59 -26.61 -3.48
C PRO A 12 -10.43 -25.12 -3.16
N GLY A 13 -9.94 -24.81 -1.95
CA GLY A 13 -9.70 -23.44 -1.50
C GLY A 13 -8.71 -22.72 -2.40
N LYS A 14 -9.06 -21.52 -2.86
CA LYS A 14 -8.19 -20.69 -3.72
C LYS A 14 -6.78 -20.54 -3.15
N ALA A 15 -6.66 -20.41 -1.84
CA ALA A 15 -5.39 -20.30 -1.11
C ALA A 15 -4.47 -21.52 -1.26
N HIS A 16 -5.03 -22.69 -1.54
CA HIS A 16 -4.34 -23.98 -1.55
C HIS A 16 -4.25 -24.59 -2.95
N ARG A 17 -4.60 -23.84 -4.00
CA ARG A 17 -4.35 -24.27 -5.38
C ARG A 17 -2.85 -24.19 -5.67
N TRP A 18 -2.34 -25.14 -6.45
CA TRP A 18 -0.93 -25.21 -6.83
C TRP A 18 -0.41 -23.91 -7.48
N GLU A 19 -1.19 -23.29 -8.37
CA GLU A 19 -0.91 -21.96 -8.96
C GLU A 19 -0.66 -20.86 -7.91
N ASN A 20 -1.24 -21.03 -6.72
CA ASN A 20 -1.17 -20.09 -5.61
C ASN A 20 -0.23 -20.58 -4.50
N LEU A 21 0.26 -21.82 -4.56
CA LEU A 21 1.24 -22.41 -3.66
C LEU A 21 2.64 -22.13 -4.23
N GLY A 22 3.39 -21.21 -3.62
CA GLY A 22 4.82 -21.04 -3.92
C GLY A 22 5.22 -19.85 -4.80
N CYS A 23 4.32 -18.91 -5.14
CA CYS A 23 4.76 -17.64 -5.72
C CYS A 23 5.33 -16.71 -4.63
N GLY A 24 6.63 -16.82 -4.37
CA GLY A 24 7.40 -15.82 -3.62
C GLY A 24 7.11 -14.42 -4.16
N GLY A 25 6.41 -13.61 -3.37
CA GLY A 25 6.13 -12.20 -3.70
C GLY A 25 4.70 -11.88 -4.18
N ARG A 26 3.80 -12.85 -4.43
CA ARG A 26 2.42 -12.54 -4.81
C ARG A 26 1.37 -13.14 -3.87
N ARG A 27 1.32 -12.47 -2.70
CA ARG A 27 0.27 -12.42 -1.67
C ARG A 27 0.31 -13.57 -0.65
N VAL A 28 1.05 -13.32 0.44
CA VAL A 28 0.58 -13.62 1.79
C VAL A 28 -0.88 -13.20 1.83
N LEU A 29 -1.79 -14.18 1.80
CA LEU A 29 -3.18 -13.88 2.03
C LEU A 29 -3.25 -13.19 3.39
N VAL A 30 -3.95 -12.06 3.39
CA VAL A 30 -4.26 -11.17 4.52
C VAL A 30 -5.14 -11.92 5.52
N SER A 31 -4.62 -13.06 5.97
CA SER A 31 -5.28 -13.99 6.84
C SER A 31 -5.32 -13.32 8.19
N ARG A 32 -6.48 -12.75 8.52
CA ARG A 32 -6.81 -12.31 9.89
C ARG A 32 -6.45 -13.39 10.92
N LYS A 33 -6.50 -14.67 10.53
CA LYS A 33 -6.17 -15.82 11.38
C LYS A 33 -4.67 -16.00 11.62
N TRP A 34 -3.80 -15.46 10.76
CA TRP A 34 -2.35 -15.55 10.93
C TRP A 34 -1.80 -14.30 11.61
N THR A 35 -2.08 -13.11 11.06
CA THR A 35 -1.49 -11.86 11.55
C THR A 35 -2.35 -11.16 12.58
N GLY A 36 -3.63 -11.53 12.73
CA GLY A 36 -4.61 -10.77 13.51
C GLY A 36 -5.04 -9.45 12.85
N LYS A 37 -4.39 -9.03 11.76
CA LYS A 37 -4.56 -7.70 11.16
C LYS A 37 -5.73 -7.64 10.17
N THR A 38 -6.46 -6.53 10.22
CA THR A 38 -7.51 -6.16 9.28
C THR A 38 -6.91 -5.59 7.97
N LEU A 39 -7.75 -5.40 6.95
CA LEU A 39 -7.32 -4.74 5.72
C LEU A 39 -6.83 -3.30 5.97
N ALA A 40 -7.47 -2.59 6.92
CA ALA A 40 -7.09 -1.25 7.32
C ALA A 40 -5.70 -1.24 7.97
N ASP A 41 -5.42 -2.21 8.84
CA ASP A 41 -4.11 -2.34 9.48
C ASP A 41 -3.01 -2.58 8.44
N HIS A 42 -3.26 -3.44 7.45
CA HIS A 42 -2.30 -3.65 6.36
C HIS A 42 -2.16 -2.45 5.42
N GLN A 43 -3.19 -1.62 5.29
CA GLN A 43 -3.07 -0.35 4.58
C GLN A 43 -2.21 0.63 5.39
N ALA A 44 -2.40 0.70 6.71
CA ALA A 44 -1.60 1.51 7.61
C ALA A 44 -0.12 1.06 7.60
N ASP A 45 0.15 -0.23 7.71
CA ASP A 45 1.51 -0.79 7.62
C ASP A 45 2.22 -0.34 6.34
N ARG A 46 1.57 -0.48 5.17
CA ARG A 46 2.14 -0.05 3.88
C ARG A 46 2.39 1.45 3.84
N ALA A 47 1.49 2.25 4.40
CA ALA A 47 1.65 3.69 4.49
C ALA A 47 2.83 4.08 5.40
N THR A 48 3.02 3.37 6.52
CA THR A 48 4.16 3.55 7.42
C THR A 48 5.48 3.30 6.70
N VAL A 49 5.61 2.18 5.97
CA VAL A 49 6.83 1.88 5.19
C VAL A 49 7.19 2.99 4.21
N VAL A 50 6.20 3.54 3.49
CA VAL A 50 6.45 4.63 2.54
C VAL A 50 6.88 5.90 3.27
N ARG A 51 6.19 6.25 4.37
CA ARG A 51 6.49 7.44 5.18
C ARG A 51 7.90 7.40 5.76
N GLU A 52 8.29 6.26 6.33
CA GLU A 52 9.63 6.05 6.88
C GLU A 52 10.70 6.12 5.78
N ALA A 53 10.47 5.51 4.62
CA ALA A 53 11.39 5.58 3.50
C ALA A 53 11.59 7.01 2.98
N LEU A 54 10.51 7.78 2.84
CA LEU A 54 10.58 9.19 2.42
C LEU A 54 11.32 10.04 3.47
N ALA A 55 10.98 9.89 4.75
CA ALA A 55 11.62 10.61 5.85
C ALA A 55 13.12 10.30 5.93
N ALA A 56 13.51 9.03 5.85
CA ALA A 56 14.91 8.61 5.85
C ALA A 56 15.70 9.16 4.65
N ALA A 57 15.04 9.38 3.51
CA ALA A 57 15.62 9.99 2.32
C ALA A 57 15.59 11.53 2.34
N GLY A 58 15.11 12.16 3.42
CA GLY A 58 14.96 13.60 3.54
C GLY A 58 13.90 14.21 2.61
N ILE A 59 12.93 13.40 2.16
CA ILE A 59 11.82 13.85 1.33
C ILE A 59 10.61 14.04 2.23
N ASP A 60 10.10 15.27 2.29
CA ASP A 60 8.88 15.56 3.04
C ASP A 60 7.68 14.87 2.38
N MET A 61 6.93 14.11 3.18
CA MET A 61 5.75 13.43 2.69
C MET A 61 4.61 14.44 2.61
N HIS A 62 3.91 14.47 1.49
CA HIS A 62 2.69 15.26 1.39
C HIS A 62 1.69 14.89 2.49
N ASP A 63 1.06 15.89 3.11
CA ASP A 63 -0.01 15.68 4.08
C ASP A 63 -1.16 14.89 3.45
N ALA A 64 -1.16 13.58 3.69
CA ALA A 64 -2.18 12.65 3.18
C ALA A 64 -3.56 12.95 3.76
N ASP A 65 -3.61 13.60 4.93
CA ASP A 65 -4.84 13.98 5.61
C ASP A 65 -5.26 15.42 5.28
N ARG A 66 -4.56 16.10 4.36
CA ARG A 66 -4.87 17.48 3.94
C ARG A 66 -6.33 17.64 3.55
N TYR A 67 -6.88 16.63 2.90
CA TYR A 67 -8.27 16.56 2.43
C TYR A 67 -9.09 15.49 3.17
N SER A 68 -8.71 15.15 4.39
CA SER A 68 -9.42 14.13 5.17
C SER A 68 -10.86 14.55 5.45
N ALA A 69 -11.80 13.64 5.15
CA ALA A 69 -13.22 13.79 5.48
C ALA A 69 -13.51 13.55 6.98
N THR A 70 -12.55 13.01 7.73
CA THR A 70 -12.69 12.75 9.17
C THR A 70 -12.12 13.87 10.02
N ARG A 71 -11.35 14.79 9.43
CA ARG A 71 -10.85 15.98 10.13
C ARG A 71 -12.01 16.98 10.30
N GLN A 72 -12.35 17.27 11.55
CA GLN A 72 -13.37 18.25 11.88
C GLN A 72 -12.81 19.68 11.84
N ASP A 73 -13.66 20.64 11.50
CA ASP A 73 -13.40 22.06 11.70
C ASP A 73 -13.69 22.49 13.15
N ASP A 74 -13.50 23.77 13.44
CA ASP A 74 -13.71 24.36 14.78
C ASP A 74 -15.17 24.26 15.25
N HIS A 75 -16.09 23.85 14.37
CA HIS A 75 -17.51 23.68 14.61
C HIS A 75 -17.95 22.21 14.65
N GLY A 76 -17.01 21.27 14.56
CA GLY A 76 -17.28 19.83 14.64
C GLY A 76 -17.80 19.21 13.33
N ALA A 77 -17.84 19.96 12.23
CA ALA A 77 -18.24 19.45 10.92
C ALA A 77 -17.02 18.96 10.11
N PRO A 78 -17.18 18.00 9.18
CA PRO A 78 -16.11 17.61 8.27
C PRO A 78 -15.59 18.84 7.49
N ARG A 79 -14.29 19.10 7.57
CA ARG A 79 -13.68 20.21 6.82
C ARG A 79 -13.80 20.03 5.30
N PHE A 80 -13.84 18.79 4.83
CA PHE A 80 -13.98 18.45 3.41
C PHE A 80 -15.10 17.44 3.20
N VAL A 81 -15.87 17.65 2.13
CA VAL A 81 -16.88 16.71 1.64
C VAL A 81 -16.44 16.21 0.28
N TRP A 82 -16.40 14.90 0.11
CA TRP A 82 -16.09 14.27 -1.17
C TRP A 82 -17.38 13.97 -1.90
N ALA A 83 -17.52 14.52 -3.10
CA ALA A 83 -18.59 14.17 -4.02
C ALA A 83 -17.99 13.46 -5.24
N PRO A 84 -18.63 12.40 -5.76
CA PRO A 84 -18.22 11.81 -7.02
C PRO A 84 -18.39 12.83 -8.14
N ILE A 85 -17.40 12.90 -9.05
CA ILE A 85 -17.56 13.64 -10.30
C ILE A 85 -18.45 12.78 -11.20
N ASP A 86 -19.62 13.30 -11.56
CA ASP A 86 -20.52 12.67 -12.51
C ASP A 86 -20.15 13.09 -13.94
N PRO A 87 -19.59 12.19 -14.77
CA PRO A 87 -19.14 12.55 -16.12
C PRO A 87 -20.29 12.94 -17.07
N GLY A 88 -21.54 12.58 -16.75
CA GLY A 88 -22.71 12.91 -17.55
C GLY A 88 -23.35 14.24 -17.17
N ARG A 89 -23.09 14.73 -15.95
CA ARG A 89 -23.61 16.01 -15.44
C ARG A 89 -22.57 17.13 -15.51
N GLU A 90 -21.32 16.80 -15.22
CA GLU A 90 -20.21 17.76 -15.24
C GLU A 90 -19.69 17.99 -16.66
N ASP A 91 -19.08 19.14 -16.90
CA ASP A 91 -18.51 19.40 -18.22
C ASP A 91 -17.34 18.45 -18.52
N PRO A 92 -17.15 18.03 -19.79
CA PRO A 92 -16.09 17.08 -20.13
C PRO A 92 -14.65 17.57 -19.83
N ALA A 93 -14.42 18.88 -19.75
CA ALA A 93 -13.11 19.43 -19.43
C ALA A 93 -12.78 19.28 -17.94
N THR A 94 -13.75 19.47 -17.05
CA THR A 94 -13.61 19.28 -15.59
C THR A 94 -13.21 17.85 -15.26
N TYR A 95 -13.90 16.85 -15.82
CA TYR A 95 -13.54 15.44 -15.62
C TYR A 95 -12.13 15.12 -16.14
N ARG A 96 -11.79 15.56 -17.37
CA ARG A 96 -10.45 15.35 -17.94
C ARG A 96 -9.36 15.98 -17.09
N HIS A 97 -9.57 17.20 -16.61
CA HIS A 97 -8.61 17.90 -15.77
C HIS A 97 -8.37 17.17 -14.45
N ALA A 98 -9.44 16.71 -13.79
CA ALA A 98 -9.34 15.93 -12.55
C ALA A 98 -8.53 14.63 -12.76
N ILE A 99 -8.76 13.91 -13.86
CA ILE A 99 -8.01 12.70 -14.19
C ILE A 99 -6.52 13.02 -14.47
N LEU A 100 -6.22 14.08 -15.22
CA LEU A 100 -4.84 14.47 -15.51
C LEU A 100 -4.07 14.84 -14.24
N LEU A 101 -4.68 15.62 -13.35
CA LEU A 101 -4.11 15.96 -12.04
C LEU A 101 -3.84 14.70 -11.20
N ALA A 102 -4.77 13.75 -11.17
CA ALA A 102 -4.60 12.49 -10.44
C ALA A 102 -3.44 11.64 -11.02
N VAL A 103 -3.29 11.60 -12.34
CA VAL A 103 -2.19 10.90 -13.01
C VAL A 103 -0.85 11.57 -12.71
N GLU A 104 -0.79 12.89 -12.80
CA GLU A 104 0.41 13.67 -12.47
C GLU A 104 0.84 13.44 -11.01
N GLN A 105 -0.10 13.56 -10.07
CA GLN A 105 0.16 13.32 -8.64
C GLN A 105 0.69 11.91 -8.40
N ARG A 106 0.08 10.90 -9.02
CA ARG A 106 0.53 9.50 -8.90
C ARG A 106 1.94 9.30 -9.48
N ARG A 107 2.26 9.94 -10.60
CA ARG A 107 3.61 9.89 -11.20
C ARG A 107 4.63 10.56 -10.29
N ARG A 108 4.30 11.71 -9.70
CA ARG A 108 5.16 12.41 -8.74
C ARG A 108 5.47 11.54 -7.53
N TRP A 109 4.46 11.01 -6.84
CA TRP A 109 4.65 10.16 -5.66
C TRP A 109 5.47 8.91 -5.96
N ARG A 110 5.24 8.28 -7.11
CA ARG A 110 6.06 7.13 -7.52
C ARG A 110 7.52 7.53 -7.69
N THR A 111 7.77 8.65 -8.37
CA THR A 111 9.13 9.14 -8.63
C THR A 111 9.84 9.48 -7.32
N GLU A 112 9.17 10.14 -6.38
CA GLU A 112 9.69 10.46 -5.05
C GLU A 112 10.04 9.19 -4.27
N TYR A 113 9.15 8.20 -4.26
CA TYR A 113 9.40 6.92 -3.57
C TYR A 113 10.54 6.12 -4.21
N GLU A 114 10.62 6.08 -5.55
CA GLU A 114 11.75 5.43 -6.24
C GLU A 114 13.07 6.15 -5.95
N ALA A 115 13.08 7.48 -5.95
CA ALA A 115 14.24 8.27 -5.57
C ALA A 115 14.64 8.03 -4.10
N ALA A 116 13.69 7.91 -3.19
CA ALA A 116 13.94 7.56 -1.80
C ALA A 116 14.61 6.19 -1.67
N LYS A 117 14.06 5.17 -2.32
CA LYS A 117 14.65 3.83 -2.34
C LYS A 117 16.07 3.83 -2.90
N ALA A 118 16.32 4.58 -3.98
CA ALA A 118 17.65 4.69 -4.58
C ALA A 118 18.67 5.34 -3.62
N ARG A 119 18.29 6.40 -2.91
CA ARG A 119 19.13 7.06 -1.90
C ARG A 119 19.48 6.14 -0.73
N LEU A 120 18.54 5.30 -0.32
CA LEU A 120 18.71 4.33 0.77
C LEU A 120 19.45 3.06 0.32
N GLY A 121 20.10 3.07 -0.86
CA GLY A 121 20.90 1.95 -1.34
C GLY A 121 20.09 0.76 -1.85
N GLY A 122 18.81 0.96 -2.18
CA GLY A 122 17.92 -0.12 -2.59
C GLY A 122 17.77 -1.13 -1.47
N LEU A 123 17.08 -0.76 -0.39
CA LEU A 123 16.69 -1.67 0.71
C LEU A 123 15.83 -2.81 0.14
N SER A 124 16.50 -3.81 -0.40
CA SER A 124 15.92 -5.07 -0.77
C SER A 124 15.68 -5.82 0.53
N ALA A 125 14.43 -6.17 0.81
CA ALA A 125 14.08 -7.10 1.90
C ALA A 125 14.71 -8.50 1.71
N THR A 126 15.41 -8.74 0.59
CA THR A 126 16.11 -9.98 0.25
C THR A 126 17.58 -9.73 -0.12
N GLY A 127 18.23 -8.70 0.42
CA GLY A 127 19.69 -8.58 0.32
C GLY A 127 20.37 -9.87 0.84
N PRO A 128 21.49 -10.31 0.25
CA PRO A 128 22.22 -11.47 0.74
C PRO A 128 22.58 -11.25 2.22
N PRO A 129 22.54 -12.29 3.07
CA PRO A 129 22.84 -12.13 4.49
C PRO A 129 24.22 -11.49 4.63
N GLY A 130 24.25 -10.31 5.25
CA GLY A 130 25.50 -9.62 5.57
C GLY A 130 26.36 -10.55 6.39
N ASP A 131 27.60 -10.72 5.95
CA ASP A 131 28.69 -11.34 6.68
C ASP A 131 28.86 -10.59 8.00
N GLY A 132 28.30 -11.18 9.07
CA GLY A 132 28.48 -10.73 10.43
C GLY A 132 29.96 -10.79 10.78
N GLY A 133 30.66 -9.68 10.60
CA GLY A 133 32.02 -9.46 11.06
C GLY A 133 32.06 -9.53 12.59
N GLU A 134 32.53 -10.66 13.08
CA GLU A 134 32.94 -10.90 14.45
C GLU A 134 34.13 -9.98 14.79
N ALA A 135 33.90 -8.99 15.66
CA ALA A 135 34.97 -8.21 16.27
C ALA A 135 35.38 -8.90 17.58
N ALA A 136 36.61 -9.39 17.59
CA ALA A 136 37.35 -9.88 18.75
C ALA A 136 37.79 -8.74 19.68
#